data_AF-A0A9D4YQ90-F1
#
_entry.id   AF-A0A9D4YQ90-F1
#
_cell.length_a   1.000
_cell.length_b   1.000
_cell.length_c   1.000
_cell.angle_alpha   90.00
_cell.angle_beta   90.00
_cell.angle_gamma   90.00
#
_symmetry.space_group_name_H-M   'P 1'
#
loop_
_entity.id
_entity.type
_entity.pdbx_description
1 polymer ?
#
loop_
_entity_poly.entity_id
_entity_poly.type
_entity_poly.pdbx_seq_one_letter_code
_entity_poly.pdbx_strand_id
1 'polypeptide(L)'
;MQLLTMILHLQILKLPPRTIQVRPSMIKVETDPSLSNTQSLNSLEVVTTSHKPNRAYLSKNLIALLSYGGVPNEFFMDVLKSNLEDSDHIYTNKRAALRASVNHGEMDEYNAAGMLLCGIPLDEPFLQHYLSRLVKAEKNKLRGGKIYLEDCFYVMGTVDPTANHCLKENQVCIIHENGQITGDVLVYRNPGLHFGDIHIMQATHVDGLESYVGHGKYAIFFPCVGPRSVADEIAGGDFDGDMYWVSKNPQLLQYFKKSDPWKESSPCNSVRLSSSVKKPSELLAVELEEELFKLFLETRFQSSSTIGIAADSWMALMDRLLILRNDRTKEREQRQVTENILKLIDIYYEALDAPKKGGAKIQVPNDLTVEMYPHYMERDRSFTSTSILGSIYDEVCRWQTTDTSGNEIRKLPCFDVEIPMHCMKKWEAFYKEYRKDMSIARSDVSKSKDEEAAQVIKIYKQKFDDDANIEDLSKNISDIYNEALALYHVAYDYAIQVKDVARCGFVWKVAGSVLIRFYAEQQYQKTLICNPFVLREIFGS
;
A
#
# COMPACT_ATOMS: atom_id res chain seq x y z
N MET A 1 3.82 29.60 13.02
CA MET A 1 3.11 28.68 12.10
C MET A 1 2.60 27.53 12.94
N GLN A 2 1.33 27.54 13.34
CA GLN A 2 0.73 26.37 14.00
C GLN A 2 0.43 25.36 12.91
N LEU A 3 1.30 24.35 12.77
CA LEU A 3 1.00 23.16 11.99
C LEU A 3 -0.08 22.38 12.75
N LEU A 4 -1.33 22.74 12.50
CA LEU A 4 -2.47 21.92 12.85
C LEU A 4 -2.59 20.86 11.76
N THR A 5 -2.12 19.64 12.03
CA THR A 5 -2.55 18.48 11.26
C THR A 5 -4.03 18.27 11.58
N MET A 6 -4.88 18.94 10.80
CA MET A 6 -6.31 18.98 11.03
C MET A 6 -6.95 17.90 10.16
N ILE A 7 -7.12 16.71 10.73
CA ILE A 7 -7.96 15.69 10.10
C ILE A 7 -9.38 15.99 10.55
N LEU A 8 -10.19 16.38 9.56
CA LEU A 8 -11.60 16.76 9.71
C LEU A 8 -12.37 15.57 10.25
N HIS A 9 -12.39 15.49 11.57
CA HIS A 9 -13.25 14.63 12.31
C HIS A 9 -14.65 15.21 12.23
N LEU A 10 -15.46 14.65 11.33
CA LEU A 10 -16.85 15.01 11.16
C LEU A 10 -17.67 14.49 12.36
N GLN A 11 -17.37 14.96 13.57
CA GLN A 11 -18.41 15.03 14.59
C GLN A 11 -19.21 16.30 14.30
N ILE A 12 -19.98 16.24 13.22
CA ILE A 12 -20.87 17.32 12.81
C ILE A 12 -22.00 17.32 13.83
N LEU A 13 -21.86 18.07 14.93
CA LEU A 13 -23.02 18.85 15.33
C LEU A 13 -23.39 19.71 14.13
N LYS A 14 -24.67 20.05 13.89
CA LYS A 14 -25.02 20.96 12.80
C LYS A 14 -24.32 22.30 13.01
N LEU A 15 -23.10 22.41 12.49
CA LEU A 15 -22.23 23.55 12.65
C LEU A 15 -22.77 24.66 11.76
N PRO A 16 -22.72 25.93 12.19
CA PRO A 16 -23.03 27.05 11.32
C PRO A 16 -22.16 27.00 10.04
N PRO A 17 -22.64 27.53 8.91
CA PRO A 17 -21.86 27.58 7.68
C PRO A 17 -20.48 28.22 7.90
N ARG A 18 -19.44 27.66 7.26
CA ARG A 18 -18.04 28.13 7.33
C ARG A 18 -17.43 28.09 8.73
N THR A 19 -17.82 27.12 9.55
CA THR A 19 -17.21 26.88 10.86
C THR A 19 -16.60 25.48 10.93
N ILE A 20 -15.54 25.36 11.72
CA ILE A 20 -14.83 24.11 11.99
C ILE A 20 -14.68 24.02 13.50
N GLN A 21 -14.95 22.85 14.07
CA GLN A 21 -14.76 22.60 15.48
C GLN A 21 -13.45 21.82 15.68
N VAL A 22 -12.57 22.34 16.53
CA VAL A 22 -11.32 21.68 16.93
C VAL A 22 -11.47 21.15 18.35
N ARG A 23 -11.09 19.90 18.58
CA ARG A 23 -11.15 19.25 19.91
C ARG A 23 -9.79 19.36 20.62
N PRO A 24 -9.75 19.31 21.96
CA PRO A 24 -8.49 19.34 22.71
C PRO A 24 -7.45 18.32 22.22
N SER A 25 -7.87 17.09 21.89
CA SER A 25 -6.98 16.04 21.37
C SER A 25 -6.37 16.33 19.98
N MET A 26 -6.95 17.26 19.23
CA MET A 26 -6.45 17.69 17.91
C MET A 26 -5.39 18.79 18.02
N ILE A 27 -5.31 19.46 19.17
CA ILE A 27 -4.32 20.50 19.43
C ILE A 27 -3.02 19.81 19.85
N LYS A 28 -2.05 19.74 18.92
CA LYS A 28 -0.75 19.08 19.18
C LYS A 28 0.26 20.01 19.86
N VAL A 29 0.13 21.32 19.65
CA VAL A 29 1.01 22.35 20.21
C VAL A 29 0.16 23.56 20.61
N GLU A 30 0.29 24.00 21.86
CA GLU A 30 -0.39 25.18 22.38
C GLU A 30 0.35 26.47 21.98
N THR A 31 -0.38 27.59 21.97
CA THR A 31 0.21 28.91 21.70
C THR A 31 1.15 29.29 22.85
N ASP A 32 2.39 29.63 22.53
CA ASP A 32 3.33 30.17 23.51
C ASP A 32 2.86 31.55 24.00
N PRO A 33 2.62 31.75 25.32
CA PRO A 33 2.20 33.05 25.86
C PRO A 33 3.15 34.20 25.51
N SER A 34 4.46 33.91 25.36
CA SER A 34 5.50 34.90 25.02
C SER A 34 5.42 35.36 23.55
N LEU A 35 4.76 34.60 22.69
CA LEU A 35 4.59 34.88 21.25
C LEU A 35 3.17 35.36 20.90
N SER A 36 2.39 35.80 21.90
CA SER A 36 1.00 36.26 21.76
C SER A 36 0.78 37.37 20.73
N ASN A 37 1.83 38.14 20.38
CA ASN A 37 1.78 39.20 19.37
C ASN A 37 2.01 38.70 17.93
N THR A 38 2.34 37.42 17.74
CA THR A 38 2.56 36.84 16.41
C THR A 38 1.23 36.44 15.79
N GLN A 39 0.91 36.98 14.61
CA GLN A 39 -0.32 36.65 13.91
C GLN A 39 -0.31 35.18 13.47
N SER A 40 -1.23 34.38 14.01
CA SER A 40 -1.49 33.04 13.48
C SER A 40 -2.24 33.15 12.15
N LEU A 41 -1.82 32.36 11.16
CA LEU A 41 -2.57 32.19 9.91
C LEU A 41 -3.49 30.98 10.07
N ASN A 42 -4.80 31.20 9.96
CA ASN A 42 -5.77 30.10 9.93
C ASN A 42 -5.83 29.55 8.51
N SER A 43 -5.28 28.36 8.31
CA SER A 43 -5.34 27.62 7.04
C SER A 43 -5.98 26.25 7.29
N LEU A 44 -6.78 25.78 6.35
CA LEU A 44 -7.28 24.40 6.31
C LEU A 44 -6.48 23.63 5.26
N GLU A 45 -5.67 22.70 5.72
CA GLU A 45 -4.84 21.84 4.86
C GLU A 45 -5.38 20.42 4.89
N VAL A 46 -5.84 19.94 3.73
CA VAL A 46 -6.42 18.60 3.60
C VAL A 46 -5.33 17.64 3.14
N VAL A 47 -4.92 16.73 4.04
CA VAL A 47 -3.91 15.70 3.76
C VAL A 47 -4.47 14.59 2.86
N THR A 48 -5.69 14.15 3.16
CA THR A 48 -6.38 13.08 2.43
C THR A 48 -7.89 13.19 2.63
N THR A 49 -8.65 12.47 1.80
CA THR A 49 -10.12 12.37 1.93
C THR A 49 -10.57 10.93 1.89
N SER A 50 -11.82 10.68 2.26
CA SER A 50 -12.42 9.36 2.10
C SER A 50 -12.64 9.06 0.62
N HIS A 51 -12.03 7.97 0.14
CA HIS A 51 -12.14 7.50 -1.24
C HIS A 51 -12.71 6.08 -1.28
N LYS A 52 -13.16 5.65 -2.47
CA LYS A 52 -13.54 4.26 -2.70
C LYS A 52 -12.38 3.34 -2.27
N PRO A 53 -12.60 2.40 -1.33
CA PRO A 53 -11.55 1.51 -0.87
C PRO A 53 -10.99 0.71 -2.03
N ASN A 54 -9.66 0.62 -2.09
CA ASN A 54 -8.99 -0.38 -2.91
C ASN A 54 -9.21 -1.78 -2.29
N ARG A 55 -8.80 -2.81 -3.03
CA ARG A 55 -8.79 -4.21 -2.59
C ARG A 55 -8.14 -4.30 -1.22
N ALA A 56 -8.86 -4.90 -0.28
CA ALA A 56 -8.28 -5.28 0.99
C ALA A 56 -7.52 -6.59 0.85
N TYR A 57 -6.31 -6.60 1.40
CA TYR A 57 -5.48 -7.79 1.49
C TYR A 57 -5.36 -8.17 2.95
N LEU A 58 -5.40 -9.47 3.23
CA LEU A 58 -4.92 -9.99 4.49
C LEU A 58 -3.42 -9.76 4.57
N SER A 59 -2.91 -9.24 5.69
CA SER A 59 -1.48 -9.17 5.97
C SER A 59 -1.02 -10.42 6.71
N LYS A 60 0.28 -10.74 6.69
CA LYS A 60 0.84 -11.84 7.50
C LYS A 60 0.48 -11.73 9.00
N ASN A 61 0.42 -10.52 9.55
CA ASN A 61 0.01 -10.29 10.94
C ASN A 61 -1.46 -10.67 11.13
N LEU A 62 -2.33 -10.19 10.23
CA LEU A 62 -3.75 -10.49 10.27
C LEU A 62 -4.03 -11.99 10.06
N ILE A 63 -3.32 -12.65 9.14
CA ILE A 63 -3.41 -14.12 8.93
C ILE A 63 -3.02 -14.86 10.20
N ALA A 64 -1.92 -14.45 10.86
CA ALA A 64 -1.48 -15.07 12.10
C ALA A 64 -2.52 -14.94 13.22
N LEU A 65 -3.08 -13.74 13.39
CA LEU A 65 -4.11 -13.46 14.39
C LEU A 65 -5.44 -14.18 14.09
N LEU A 66 -5.88 -14.21 12.83
CA LEU A 66 -7.08 -14.94 12.42
C LEU A 66 -6.91 -16.46 12.60
N SER A 67 -5.75 -17.01 12.23
CA SER A 67 -5.42 -18.42 12.45
C SER A 67 -5.43 -18.74 13.95
N TYR A 68 -4.79 -17.91 14.78
CA TYR A 68 -4.83 -18.05 16.24
C TYR A 68 -6.27 -17.97 16.78
N GLY A 69 -7.08 -17.05 16.26
CA GLY A 69 -8.51 -16.92 16.57
C GLY A 69 -9.36 -18.13 16.15
N GLY A 70 -8.81 -19.08 15.40
CA GLY A 70 -9.46 -20.36 15.09
C GLY A 70 -9.92 -20.50 13.64
N VAL A 71 -9.58 -19.55 12.76
CA VAL A 71 -9.82 -19.70 11.32
C VAL A 71 -8.98 -20.87 10.78
N PRO A 72 -9.58 -21.86 10.11
CA PRO A 72 -8.87 -23.03 9.59
C PRO A 72 -7.81 -22.66 8.55
N ASN A 73 -6.75 -23.47 8.46
CA ASN A 73 -5.68 -23.27 7.48
C ASN A 73 -6.20 -23.40 6.05
N GLU A 74 -7.17 -24.29 5.83
CA GLU A 74 -7.82 -24.56 4.54
C GLU A 74 -8.45 -23.29 3.97
N PHE A 75 -9.07 -22.46 4.82
CA PHE A 75 -9.64 -21.18 4.39
C PHE A 75 -8.59 -20.30 3.70
N PHE A 76 -7.41 -20.12 4.33
CA PHE A 76 -6.36 -19.28 3.75
C PHE A 76 -5.76 -19.88 2.48
N MET A 77 -5.64 -21.22 2.43
CA MET A 77 -5.13 -21.91 1.25
C MET A 77 -6.10 -21.83 0.06
N ASP A 78 -7.41 -21.91 0.30
CA ASP A 78 -8.43 -21.74 -0.74
C ASP A 78 -8.43 -20.32 -1.29
N VAL A 79 -8.34 -19.32 -0.41
CA VAL A 79 -8.22 -17.90 -0.82
C VAL A 79 -6.92 -17.68 -1.61
N LEU A 80 -5.79 -18.24 -1.15
CA LEU A 80 -4.52 -18.17 -1.86
C LEU A 80 -4.60 -18.78 -3.25
N LYS A 81 -5.23 -19.96 -3.37
CA LYS A 81 -5.38 -20.65 -4.65
C LYS A 81 -6.17 -19.80 -5.65
N SER A 82 -7.28 -19.20 -5.22
CA SER A 82 -8.03 -18.27 -6.07
C SER A 82 -7.19 -17.07 -6.52
N ASN A 83 -6.32 -16.53 -5.66
CA ASN A 83 -5.40 -15.44 -6.01
C ASN A 83 -4.35 -15.85 -7.05
N LEU A 84 -3.83 -17.08 -6.94
CA LEU A 84 -2.84 -17.63 -7.87
C LEU A 84 -3.47 -17.91 -9.25
N GLU A 85 -4.66 -18.48 -9.28
CA GLU A 85 -5.44 -18.71 -10.51
C GLU A 85 -5.75 -17.39 -11.23
N ASP A 86 -6.19 -16.36 -10.49
CA ASP A 86 -6.40 -15.00 -11.01
C ASP A 86 -5.14 -14.43 -11.67
N SER A 87 -3.96 -14.70 -11.09
CA SER A 87 -2.67 -14.24 -11.60
C SER A 87 -2.26 -14.95 -12.89
N ASP A 88 -2.56 -16.24 -13.04
CA ASP A 88 -2.25 -16.99 -14.27
C ASP A 88 -3.14 -16.58 -15.44
N HIS A 89 -4.38 -16.15 -15.17
CA HIS A 89 -5.28 -15.65 -16.20
C HIS A 89 -4.80 -14.35 -16.85
N ILE A 90 -3.82 -13.65 -16.29
CA ILE A 90 -3.27 -12.41 -16.86
C ILE A 90 -2.71 -12.61 -18.28
N TYR A 91 -2.16 -13.77 -18.61
CA TYR A 91 -1.61 -14.03 -19.96
C TYR A 91 -2.65 -14.44 -21.00
N THR A 92 -3.78 -14.99 -20.56
CA THR A 92 -4.75 -15.65 -21.46
C THR A 92 -6.07 -14.88 -21.56
N ASN A 93 -6.38 -14.04 -20.57
CA ASN A 93 -7.64 -13.32 -20.48
C ASN A 93 -7.39 -11.80 -20.52
N LYS A 94 -7.88 -11.14 -21.59
CA LYS A 94 -7.75 -9.69 -21.76
C LYS A 94 -8.32 -8.88 -20.60
N ARG A 95 -9.38 -9.35 -19.95
CA ARG A 95 -9.98 -8.67 -18.78
C ARG A 95 -9.07 -8.76 -17.56
N ALA A 96 -8.45 -9.92 -17.32
CA ALA A 96 -7.49 -10.09 -16.23
C ALA A 96 -6.22 -9.27 -16.48
N ALA A 97 -5.70 -9.29 -17.73
CA ALA A 97 -4.59 -8.45 -18.16
C ALA A 97 -4.89 -6.96 -17.92
N LEU A 98 -6.06 -6.49 -18.38
CA LEU A 98 -6.45 -5.08 -18.25
C LEU A 98 -6.59 -4.67 -16.79
N ARG A 99 -7.21 -5.50 -15.96
CA ARG A 99 -7.28 -5.28 -14.50
C ARG A 99 -5.89 -5.13 -13.90
N ALA A 100 -4.97 -6.06 -14.18
CA ALA A 100 -3.61 -6.02 -13.68
C ALA A 100 -2.86 -4.76 -14.15
N SER A 101 -3.00 -4.39 -15.43
CA SER A 101 -2.39 -3.18 -16.00
C SER A 101 -2.96 -1.89 -15.42
N VAL A 102 -4.26 -1.81 -15.15
CA VAL A 102 -4.87 -0.62 -14.53
C VAL A 102 -4.42 -0.46 -13.07
N ASN A 103 -4.33 -1.56 -12.32
CA ASN A 103 -3.85 -1.55 -10.94
C ASN A 103 -2.40 -1.09 -10.81
N HIS A 104 -1.58 -1.36 -11.82
CA HIS A 104 -0.18 -0.97 -11.89
C HIS A 104 0.08 0.17 -12.87
N GLY A 105 -0.97 0.88 -13.32
CA GLY A 105 -0.86 1.83 -14.43
C GLY A 105 0.05 3.02 -14.15
N GLU A 106 0.33 3.35 -12.89
CA GLU A 106 1.35 4.34 -12.54
C GLU A 106 2.78 3.90 -12.91
N MET A 107 3.04 2.60 -12.97
CA MET A 107 4.37 2.05 -13.27
C MET A 107 4.79 2.24 -14.74
N ASP A 108 3.83 2.41 -15.64
CA ASP A 108 4.04 2.53 -17.09
C ASP A 108 3.21 3.64 -17.75
N GLU A 109 2.67 4.57 -16.97
CA GLU A 109 1.77 5.62 -17.44
C GLU A 109 0.55 5.08 -18.22
N TYR A 110 0.02 3.93 -17.79
CA TYR A 110 -1.12 3.22 -18.36
C TYR A 110 -0.92 2.75 -19.81
N ASN A 111 0.32 2.66 -20.30
CA ASN A 111 0.60 2.23 -21.67
C ASN A 111 0.08 0.80 -21.93
N ALA A 112 0.34 -0.16 -21.04
CA ALA A 112 -0.14 -1.53 -21.19
C ALA A 112 -1.68 -1.61 -21.19
N ALA A 113 -2.35 -0.81 -20.36
CA ALA A 113 -3.81 -0.71 -20.38
C ALA A 113 -4.30 -0.12 -21.72
N GLY A 114 -3.62 0.90 -22.24
CA GLY A 114 -3.92 1.49 -23.54
C GLY A 114 -3.72 0.52 -24.70
N MET A 115 -2.65 -0.29 -24.68
CA MET A 115 -2.41 -1.36 -25.66
C MET A 115 -3.56 -2.36 -25.67
N LEU A 116 -3.98 -2.82 -24.49
CA LEU A 116 -5.09 -3.77 -24.35
C LEU A 116 -6.42 -3.18 -24.85
N LEU A 117 -6.69 -1.91 -24.54
CA LEU A 117 -7.92 -1.21 -24.91
C LEU A 117 -8.02 -0.91 -26.40
N CYS A 118 -6.90 -0.62 -27.08
CA CYS A 118 -6.89 -0.44 -28.54
C CYS A 118 -6.89 -1.77 -29.32
N GLY A 119 -6.85 -2.89 -28.60
CA GLY A 119 -7.00 -4.22 -29.18
C GLY A 119 -5.69 -4.92 -29.54
N ILE A 120 -4.52 -4.35 -29.20
CA ILE A 120 -3.22 -5.02 -29.39
C ILE A 120 -3.30 -6.41 -28.74
N PRO A 121 -2.86 -7.46 -29.45
CA PRO A 121 -3.01 -8.83 -28.98
C PRO A 121 -2.12 -9.09 -27.77
N LEU A 122 -2.56 -10.01 -26.91
CA LEU A 122 -1.81 -10.42 -25.70
C LEU A 122 -0.48 -11.09 -26.03
N ASP A 123 -0.24 -11.45 -27.30
CA ASP A 123 1.00 -12.04 -27.79
C ASP A 123 1.95 -11.03 -28.45
N GLU A 124 1.70 -9.73 -28.25
CA GLU A 124 2.68 -8.69 -28.54
C GLU A 124 3.88 -8.85 -27.56
N PRO A 125 5.12 -8.96 -28.08
CA PRO A 125 6.29 -9.29 -27.25
C PRO A 125 6.50 -8.39 -26.03
N PHE A 126 6.39 -7.06 -26.20
CA PHE A 126 6.61 -6.15 -25.07
C PHE A 126 5.48 -6.25 -24.04
N LEU A 127 4.22 -6.34 -24.48
CA LEU A 127 3.07 -6.51 -23.60
C LEU A 127 3.20 -7.79 -22.79
N GLN A 128 3.55 -8.93 -23.41
CA GLN A 128 3.80 -10.18 -22.67
C GLN A 128 4.90 -10.02 -21.63
N HIS A 129 6.02 -9.41 -22.00
CA HIS A 129 7.12 -9.14 -21.08
C HIS A 129 6.70 -8.22 -19.93
N TYR A 130 5.87 -7.20 -20.20
CA TYR A 130 5.37 -6.31 -19.17
C TYR A 130 4.38 -7.01 -18.23
N LEU A 131 3.44 -7.78 -18.79
CA LEU A 131 2.50 -8.59 -18.02
C LEU A 131 3.23 -9.61 -17.13
N SER A 132 4.35 -10.19 -17.58
CA SER A 132 5.13 -11.10 -16.72
C SER A 132 5.77 -10.41 -15.53
N ARG A 133 6.15 -9.13 -15.68
CA ARG A 133 6.58 -8.30 -14.55
C ARG A 133 5.43 -8.03 -13.58
N LEU A 134 4.21 -7.80 -14.07
CA LEU A 134 3.03 -7.61 -13.22
C LEU A 134 2.69 -8.88 -12.44
N VAL A 135 2.69 -10.04 -13.10
CA VAL A 135 2.48 -11.35 -12.45
C VAL A 135 3.55 -11.60 -11.39
N LYS A 136 4.82 -11.27 -11.67
CA LYS A 136 5.88 -11.35 -10.67
C LYS A 136 5.65 -10.41 -9.48
N ALA A 137 5.15 -9.21 -9.72
CA ALA A 137 4.81 -8.26 -8.65
C ALA A 137 3.66 -8.79 -7.77
N GLU A 138 2.62 -9.36 -8.36
CA GLU A 138 1.52 -10.01 -7.64
C GLU A 138 2.00 -11.22 -6.84
N LYS A 139 2.80 -12.10 -7.45
CA LYS A 139 3.42 -13.23 -6.73
C LYS A 139 4.29 -12.79 -5.56
N ASN A 140 5.05 -11.70 -5.69
CA ASN A 140 5.84 -11.16 -4.59
C ASN A 140 4.96 -10.65 -3.44
N LYS A 141 3.78 -10.06 -3.74
CA LYS A 141 2.80 -9.68 -2.71
C LYS A 141 2.27 -10.93 -1.99
N LEU A 142 1.86 -11.96 -2.74
CA LEU A 142 1.37 -13.23 -2.17
C LEU A 142 2.45 -13.91 -1.32
N ARG A 143 3.70 -13.95 -1.81
CA ARG A 143 4.86 -14.47 -1.08
C ARG A 143 5.11 -13.73 0.23
N GLY A 144 4.87 -12.42 0.25
CA GLY A 144 4.93 -11.58 1.45
C GLY A 144 3.72 -11.75 2.40
N GLY A 145 2.81 -12.68 2.13
CA GLY A 145 1.61 -12.92 2.92
C GLY A 145 0.53 -11.84 2.73
N LYS A 146 0.51 -11.17 1.57
CA LYS A 146 -0.57 -10.24 1.18
C LYS A 146 -1.56 -10.93 0.25
N ILE A 147 -2.62 -11.51 0.80
CA ILE A 147 -3.61 -12.28 0.04
C ILE A 147 -4.88 -11.45 -0.13
N TYR A 148 -5.37 -11.29 -1.36
CA TYR A 148 -6.64 -10.58 -1.59
C TYR A 148 -7.80 -11.42 -1.07
N LEU A 149 -8.71 -10.77 -0.35
CA LEU A 149 -9.95 -11.38 0.10
C LEU A 149 -11.14 -10.49 -0.29
N GLU A 150 -12.14 -11.10 -0.91
CA GLU A 150 -13.41 -10.44 -1.24
C GLU A 150 -14.19 -10.06 0.03
N ASP A 151 -15.16 -9.15 -0.11
CA ASP A 151 -15.98 -8.63 0.99
C ASP A 151 -15.19 -8.01 2.16
N CYS A 152 -13.97 -7.56 1.86
CA CYS A 152 -13.10 -6.83 2.77
C CYS A 152 -12.72 -5.49 2.18
N PHE A 153 -12.62 -4.46 3.02
CA PHE A 153 -12.25 -3.11 2.60
C PHE A 153 -11.59 -2.33 3.74
N TYR A 154 -10.82 -1.31 3.39
CA TYR A 154 -10.30 -0.34 4.36
C TYR A 154 -11.15 0.93 4.33
N VAL A 155 -11.65 1.36 5.49
CA VAL A 155 -12.43 2.59 5.63
C VAL A 155 -11.85 3.46 6.74
N MET A 156 -11.99 4.77 6.60
CA MET A 156 -11.51 5.73 7.60
C MET A 156 -12.37 5.65 8.86
N GLY A 157 -11.72 5.56 10.01
CA GLY A 157 -12.39 5.53 11.31
C GLY A 157 -12.75 6.91 11.83
N THR A 158 -13.95 7.02 12.39
CA THR A 158 -14.39 8.20 13.13
C THR A 158 -15.42 7.79 14.19
N VAL A 159 -15.91 8.76 14.95
CA VAL A 159 -16.87 8.55 16.04
C VAL A 159 -18.31 8.85 15.58
N ASP A 160 -19.28 8.27 16.27
CA ASP A 160 -20.70 8.58 16.12
C ASP A 160 -20.94 10.11 16.21
N PRO A 161 -21.40 10.76 15.12
CA PRO A 161 -21.62 12.19 15.10
C PRO A 161 -23.02 12.58 15.60
N THR A 162 -23.90 11.60 15.86
CA THR A 162 -25.27 11.88 16.28
C THR A 162 -25.30 12.54 17.66
N ALA A 163 -26.24 13.47 17.85
CA ALA A 163 -26.34 14.22 19.10
C ALA A 163 -26.64 13.33 20.32
N ASN A 164 -27.25 12.17 20.10
CA ASN A 164 -27.64 11.23 21.15
C ASN A 164 -26.65 10.07 21.32
N HIS A 165 -25.57 10.02 20.54
CA HIS A 165 -24.64 8.88 20.50
C HIS A 165 -25.40 7.54 20.37
N CYS A 166 -26.16 7.42 19.29
CA CYS A 166 -27.09 6.32 19.05
C CYS A 166 -26.44 4.93 19.00
N LEU A 167 -25.15 4.83 18.69
CA LEU A 167 -24.42 3.56 18.65
C LEU A 167 -24.10 3.04 20.07
N LYS A 168 -24.51 1.80 20.34
CA LYS A 168 -24.13 1.07 21.58
C LYS A 168 -22.69 0.58 21.51
N GLU A 169 -22.14 0.16 22.65
CA GLU A 169 -20.74 -0.27 22.84
C GLU A 169 -20.25 -1.29 21.78
N ASN A 170 -21.08 -2.26 21.37
CA ASN A 170 -20.71 -3.26 20.36
C ASN A 170 -21.26 -2.97 18.94
N GLN A 171 -21.72 -1.75 18.69
CA GLN A 171 -22.30 -1.36 17.41
C GLN A 171 -21.41 -0.36 16.67
N VAL A 172 -21.35 -0.51 15.35
CA VAL A 172 -20.71 0.45 14.45
C VAL A 172 -21.69 0.82 13.35
N CYS A 173 -21.54 2.00 12.76
CA CYS A 173 -22.20 2.32 11.50
C CYS A 173 -21.13 2.38 10.40
N ILE A 174 -21.38 1.76 9.25
CA ILE A 174 -20.41 1.75 8.15
C ILE A 174 -21.12 2.22 6.89
N ILE A 175 -20.67 3.33 6.33
CA ILE A 175 -21.18 3.85 5.06
C ILE A 175 -20.28 3.36 3.94
N HIS A 176 -20.84 2.61 2.99
CA HIS A 176 -20.15 2.14 1.79
C HIS A 176 -20.78 2.75 0.53
N GLU A 177 -20.36 2.30 -0.66
CA GLU A 177 -20.79 2.79 -1.97
C GLU A 177 -22.32 2.91 -2.12
N ASN A 178 -23.04 1.87 -1.69
CA ASN A 178 -24.49 1.73 -1.84
C ASN A 178 -25.27 2.02 -0.55
N GLY A 179 -24.66 2.73 0.41
CA GLY A 179 -25.28 3.09 1.68
C GLY A 179 -24.72 2.33 2.87
N GLN A 180 -25.50 2.29 3.94
CA GLN A 180 -25.07 1.72 5.22
C GLN A 180 -25.07 0.19 5.18
N ILE A 181 -24.02 -0.40 5.74
CA ILE A 181 -23.87 -1.85 5.88
C ILE A 181 -24.52 -2.31 7.19
N THR A 182 -25.15 -3.48 7.15
CA THR A 182 -25.76 -4.12 8.33
C THR A 182 -25.25 -5.54 8.53
N GLY A 183 -25.27 -6.01 9.78
CA GLY A 183 -24.87 -7.37 10.17
C GLY A 183 -23.54 -7.40 10.91
N ASP A 184 -23.08 -8.59 11.27
CA ASP A 184 -21.82 -8.74 12.02
C ASP A 184 -20.62 -8.54 11.10
N VAL A 185 -19.59 -7.88 11.62
CA VAL A 185 -18.37 -7.54 10.88
C VAL A 185 -17.15 -7.76 11.76
N LEU A 186 -16.03 -8.14 11.14
CA LEU A 186 -14.71 -8.06 11.77
C LEU A 186 -14.13 -6.67 11.52
N VAL A 187 -13.49 -6.10 12.53
CA VAL A 187 -12.80 -4.80 12.48
C VAL A 187 -11.39 -4.95 13.04
N TYR A 188 -10.41 -4.43 12.31
CA TYR A 188 -8.99 -4.52 12.66
C TYR A 188 -8.23 -3.30 12.12
N ARG A 189 -7.16 -2.88 12.81
CA ARG A 189 -6.24 -1.82 12.36
C ARG A 189 -4.87 -2.42 12.12
N ASN A 190 -4.25 -2.10 10.98
CA ASN A 190 -2.96 -2.66 10.61
C ASN A 190 -1.80 -1.68 10.93
N PRO A 191 -0.70 -2.13 11.55
CA PRO A 191 -0.45 -3.44 12.15
C PRO A 191 -0.92 -3.53 13.61
N GLY A 192 -1.86 -4.43 13.89
CA GLY A 192 -2.15 -4.93 15.24
C GLY A 192 -1.44 -6.26 15.47
N LEU A 193 -0.95 -6.47 16.68
CA LEU A 193 -0.15 -7.64 17.09
C LEU A 193 -0.78 -8.42 18.25
N HIS A 194 -1.73 -7.84 18.98
CA HIS A 194 -2.40 -8.49 20.10
C HIS A 194 -3.54 -9.39 19.62
N PHE A 195 -3.76 -10.51 20.33
CA PHE A 195 -4.83 -11.46 20.02
C PHE A 195 -6.24 -10.85 20.09
N GLY A 196 -6.37 -9.75 20.82
CA GLY A 196 -7.60 -8.98 20.97
C GLY A 196 -7.78 -7.82 19.97
N ASP A 197 -6.84 -7.56 19.06
CA ASP A 197 -6.94 -6.42 18.14
C ASP A 197 -7.96 -6.63 17.01
N ILE A 198 -8.51 -7.83 16.86
CA ILE A 198 -9.59 -8.11 15.92
C ILE A 198 -10.90 -8.15 16.70
N HIS A 199 -11.78 -7.21 16.40
CA HIS A 199 -13.07 -7.09 17.05
C HIS A 199 -14.18 -7.66 16.17
N ILE A 200 -15.17 -8.32 16.80
CA ILE A 200 -16.45 -8.66 16.16
C ILE A 200 -17.45 -7.58 16.58
N MET A 201 -17.88 -6.75 15.64
CA MET A 201 -18.81 -5.63 15.88
C MET A 201 -20.11 -5.84 15.10
N GLN A 202 -21.20 -5.22 15.53
CA GLN A 202 -22.47 -5.24 14.82
C GLN A 202 -22.67 -3.96 14.00
N ALA A 203 -22.54 -4.07 12.67
CA ALA A 203 -22.88 -2.99 11.76
C ALA A 203 -24.40 -2.75 11.80
N THR A 204 -24.79 -1.55 12.22
CA THR A 204 -26.18 -1.16 12.49
C THR A 204 -26.54 0.07 11.68
N HIS A 205 -27.76 0.08 11.13
CA HIS A 205 -28.30 1.24 10.45
C HIS A 205 -28.59 2.36 11.46
N VAL A 206 -28.15 3.58 11.15
CA VAL A 206 -28.40 4.79 11.94
C VAL A 206 -29.23 5.76 11.11
N ASP A 207 -30.49 5.91 11.50
CA ASP A 207 -31.43 6.82 10.86
C ASP A 207 -30.97 8.28 11.01
N GLY A 208 -31.01 9.03 9.90
CA GLY A 208 -30.67 10.45 9.89
C GLY A 208 -29.17 10.76 9.95
N LEU A 209 -28.31 9.74 9.87
CA LEU A 209 -26.86 9.93 9.76
C LEU A 209 -26.48 10.79 8.53
N GLU A 210 -27.23 10.67 7.42
CA GLU A 210 -27.00 11.49 6.22
C GLU A 210 -27.17 12.99 6.49
N SER A 211 -27.98 13.37 7.49
CA SER A 211 -28.15 14.78 7.87
C SER A 211 -26.91 15.39 8.49
N TYR A 212 -26.00 14.54 8.98
CA TYR A 212 -24.70 14.91 9.51
C TYR A 212 -23.64 14.85 8.42
N VAL A 213 -23.45 13.68 7.78
CA VAL A 213 -22.30 13.45 6.88
C VAL A 213 -22.57 13.84 5.41
N GLY A 214 -23.80 14.26 5.08
CA GLY A 214 -24.20 14.63 3.73
C GLY A 214 -24.04 13.45 2.76
N HIS A 215 -23.32 13.68 1.67
CA HIS A 215 -23.01 12.67 0.66
C HIS A 215 -21.70 11.93 0.90
N GLY A 216 -21.11 12.05 2.11
CA GLY A 216 -19.89 11.34 2.49
C GLY A 216 -20.08 9.82 2.42
N LYS A 217 -19.05 9.12 1.92
CA LYS A 217 -19.02 7.65 1.80
C LYS A 217 -17.71 7.10 2.37
N TYR A 218 -17.66 5.78 2.57
CA TYR A 218 -16.46 5.00 2.91
C TYR A 218 -15.84 5.33 4.28
N ALA A 219 -16.69 5.38 5.31
CA ALA A 219 -16.27 5.61 6.69
C ALA A 219 -16.92 4.60 7.64
N ILE A 220 -16.23 4.30 8.74
CA ILE A 220 -16.76 3.55 9.88
C ILE A 220 -16.87 4.49 11.09
N PHE A 221 -18.05 4.50 11.70
CA PHE A 221 -18.41 5.30 12.86
C PHE A 221 -18.48 4.39 14.08
N PHE A 222 -17.65 4.69 15.08
CA PHE A 222 -17.53 3.95 16.32
C PHE A 222 -18.36 4.59 17.44
N PRO A 223 -18.82 3.82 18.43
CA PRO A 223 -19.64 4.33 19.51
C PRO A 223 -18.85 5.27 20.42
N CYS A 224 -19.54 6.27 20.98
CA CYS A 224 -18.97 7.18 22.00
C CYS A 224 -19.27 6.74 23.43
N VAL A 225 -19.70 5.49 23.60
CA VAL A 225 -20.08 4.90 24.89
C VAL A 225 -19.21 3.67 25.17
N GLY A 226 -19.12 3.28 26.43
CA GLY A 226 -18.29 2.17 26.89
C GLY A 226 -17.17 2.63 27.83
N PRO A 227 -16.46 1.69 28.46
CA PRO A 227 -15.40 1.99 29.42
C PRO A 227 -14.11 2.49 28.75
N ARG A 228 -13.91 2.15 27.47
CA ARG A 228 -12.73 2.49 26.67
C ARG A 228 -13.12 2.70 25.22
N SER A 229 -12.37 3.52 24.49
CA SER A 229 -12.59 3.73 23.06
C SER A 229 -12.29 2.44 22.28
N VAL A 230 -13.21 2.02 21.40
CA VAL A 230 -13.00 0.86 20.51
C VAL A 230 -11.77 1.03 19.62
N ALA A 231 -11.48 2.26 19.18
CA ALA A 231 -10.27 2.53 18.40
C ALA A 231 -8.99 2.20 19.17
N ASP A 232 -8.96 2.56 20.46
CA ASP A 232 -7.81 2.34 21.35
C ASP A 232 -7.69 0.85 21.73
N GLU A 233 -8.80 0.13 21.83
CA GLU A 233 -8.81 -1.33 21.97
C GLU A 233 -8.21 -2.05 20.74
N ILE A 234 -8.35 -1.46 19.54
CA ILE A 234 -7.83 -2.00 18.28
C ILE A 234 -6.43 -1.44 18.02
N ALA A 235 -5.42 -2.13 18.54
CA ALA A 235 -4.00 -1.80 18.36
C ALA A 235 -3.59 -0.41 18.85
N GLY A 236 -4.27 0.18 19.86
CA GLY A 236 -3.96 1.53 20.36
C GLY A 236 -4.26 2.63 19.35
N GLY A 237 -5.29 2.44 18.53
CA GLY A 237 -5.71 3.42 17.53
C GLY A 237 -6.40 4.63 18.11
N ASP A 238 -6.49 5.66 17.29
CA ASP A 238 -7.32 6.82 17.56
C ASP A 238 -8.13 7.16 16.31
N PHE A 239 -8.55 8.41 16.17
CA PHE A 239 -9.28 8.84 15.00
C PHE A 239 -8.59 10.02 14.29
N ASP A 240 -7.28 10.12 14.34
CA ASP A 240 -6.55 11.14 13.59
C ASP A 240 -6.20 10.73 12.15
N GLY A 241 -7.01 9.86 11.53
CA GLY A 241 -6.81 9.38 10.15
C GLY A 241 -6.64 7.87 10.03
N ASP A 242 -6.79 7.14 11.14
CA ASP A 242 -6.70 5.69 11.19
C ASP A 242 -7.66 4.99 10.21
N MET A 243 -7.13 3.99 9.52
CA MET A 243 -7.85 3.16 8.56
C MET A 243 -8.10 1.78 9.13
N TYR A 244 -9.35 1.33 9.06
CA TYR A 244 -9.79 0.05 9.60
C TYR A 244 -10.08 -0.94 8.47
N TRP A 245 -9.45 -2.10 8.54
CA TRP A 245 -9.85 -3.27 7.78
C TRP A 245 -11.18 -3.77 8.34
N VAL A 246 -12.17 -3.87 7.47
CA VAL A 246 -13.49 -4.42 7.78
C VAL A 246 -13.73 -5.63 6.91
N SER A 247 -14.23 -6.72 7.51
CA SER A 247 -14.64 -7.92 6.77
C SER A 247 -16.05 -8.35 7.12
N LYS A 248 -16.81 -8.67 6.07
CA LYS A 248 -18.13 -9.32 6.13
C LYS A 248 -18.09 -10.80 5.76
N ASN A 249 -16.89 -11.36 5.59
CA ASN A 249 -16.75 -12.72 5.11
C ASN A 249 -17.41 -13.70 6.11
N PRO A 250 -18.40 -14.49 5.67
CA PRO A 250 -19.18 -15.33 6.57
C PRO A 250 -18.36 -16.45 7.20
N GLN A 251 -17.34 -16.97 6.51
CA GLN A 251 -16.46 -18.00 7.06
C GLN A 251 -15.55 -17.41 8.16
N LEU A 252 -15.02 -16.20 7.94
CA LEU A 252 -14.25 -15.52 8.99
C LEU A 252 -15.10 -15.27 10.24
N LEU A 253 -16.33 -14.77 10.07
CA LEU A 253 -17.27 -14.55 11.17
C LEU A 253 -17.68 -15.85 11.87
N GLN A 254 -17.77 -16.96 11.14
CA GLN A 254 -18.11 -18.27 11.68
C GLN A 254 -16.97 -18.87 12.52
N TYR A 255 -15.73 -18.77 12.04
CA TYR A 255 -14.60 -19.49 12.65
C TYR A 255 -13.83 -18.65 13.66
N PHE A 256 -13.76 -17.33 13.48
CA PHE A 256 -12.96 -16.47 14.33
C PHE A 256 -13.55 -16.34 15.74
N LYS A 257 -12.72 -16.54 16.76
CA LYS A 257 -13.05 -16.36 18.17
C LYS A 257 -12.28 -15.16 18.71
N LYS A 258 -13.02 -14.17 19.21
CA LYS A 258 -12.45 -12.97 19.81
C LYS A 258 -11.68 -13.30 21.09
N SER A 259 -10.62 -12.52 21.33
CA SER A 259 -9.89 -12.49 22.61
C SER A 259 -10.14 -11.15 23.31
N ASP A 260 -9.74 -11.05 24.58
CA ASP A 260 -9.82 -9.77 25.28
C ASP A 260 -8.85 -8.74 24.67
N PRO A 261 -9.26 -7.46 24.56
CA PRO A 261 -8.40 -6.40 24.04
C PRO A 261 -7.12 -6.24 24.87
N TRP A 262 -6.06 -5.77 24.21
CA TRP A 262 -4.82 -5.42 24.88
C TRP A 262 -5.09 -4.36 25.95
N LYS A 263 -4.48 -4.48 27.13
CA LYS A 263 -4.54 -3.45 28.17
C LYS A 263 -3.12 -3.06 28.51
N GLU A 264 -2.86 -1.77 28.63
CA GLU A 264 -1.56 -1.28 29.05
C GLU A 264 -1.23 -1.86 30.43
N SER A 265 -0.22 -2.73 30.45
CA SER A 265 0.36 -3.27 31.67
C SER A 265 1.00 -2.13 32.48
N SER A 266 0.94 -2.18 33.82
CA SER A 266 1.79 -1.32 34.65
C SER A 266 3.26 -1.45 34.18
N PRO A 267 4.03 -0.36 34.02
CA PRO A 267 5.33 -0.39 33.35
C PRO A 267 6.26 -1.36 34.04
N CYS A 268 6.37 -2.55 33.47
CA CYS A 268 7.17 -3.64 33.99
C CYS A 268 8.05 -4.07 32.83
N ASN A 269 9.35 -3.72 32.93
CA ASN A 269 10.47 -4.19 32.12
C ASN A 269 10.98 -3.29 30.98
N SER A 270 10.32 -2.18 30.62
CA SER A 270 10.99 -1.18 29.77
C SER A 270 12.09 -0.48 30.59
N VAL A 271 13.35 -0.64 30.23
CA VAL A 271 14.44 0.18 30.79
C VAL A 271 14.23 1.61 30.28
N ARG A 272 13.49 2.44 31.02
CA ARG A 272 13.35 3.86 30.70
C ARG A 272 14.68 4.55 30.99
N LEU A 273 15.52 4.71 29.96
CA LEU A 273 16.71 5.52 30.06
C LEU A 273 16.31 7.00 30.12
N SER A 274 16.25 7.54 31.33
CA SER A 274 16.02 8.94 31.71
C SER A 274 14.58 9.48 31.57
N SER A 275 14.07 10.07 32.66
CA SER A 275 12.70 10.63 32.78
C SER A 275 12.68 12.15 33.00
N SER A 276 13.79 12.86 32.83
CA SER A 276 13.84 14.32 33.01
C SER A 276 13.87 15.05 31.67
N VAL A 277 12.74 15.05 30.95
CA VAL A 277 12.60 15.88 29.75
C VAL A 277 12.20 17.29 30.18
N LYS A 278 13.13 18.24 30.11
CA LYS A 278 12.80 19.67 30.23
C LYS A 278 11.91 20.06 29.05
N LYS A 279 10.89 20.88 29.30
CA LYS A 279 10.04 21.38 28.20
C LYS A 279 10.85 22.33 27.31
N PRO A 280 10.57 22.42 26.00
CA PRO A 280 11.26 23.38 25.12
C PRO A 280 11.18 24.83 25.64
N SER A 281 10.07 25.20 26.28
CA SER A 281 9.84 26.52 26.89
C SER A 281 10.70 26.79 28.13
N GLU A 282 11.33 25.77 28.71
CA GLU A 282 12.19 25.87 29.89
C GLU A 282 13.68 25.97 29.52
N LEU A 283 14.01 25.82 28.23
CA LEU A 283 15.38 25.88 27.71
C LEU A 283 15.72 27.30 27.24
N LEU A 284 16.98 27.71 27.45
CA LEU A 284 17.50 28.92 26.81
C LEU A 284 17.64 28.69 25.30
N ALA A 285 17.63 29.75 24.49
CA ALA A 285 17.67 29.63 23.02
C ALA A 285 18.87 28.81 22.50
N VAL A 286 20.04 28.97 23.11
CA VAL A 286 21.26 28.21 22.76
C VAL A 286 21.14 26.74 23.16
N GLU A 287 20.60 26.46 24.35
CA GLU A 287 20.36 25.09 24.82
C GLU A 287 19.31 24.37 23.96
N LEU A 288 18.28 25.11 23.53
CA LEU A 288 17.25 24.59 22.62
C LEU A 288 17.85 24.24 21.26
N GLU A 289 18.70 25.10 20.70
CA GLU A 289 19.40 24.83 19.45
C GLU A 289 20.29 23.58 19.57
N GLU A 290 21.08 23.47 20.65
CA GLU A 290 21.91 22.29 20.92
C GLU A 290 21.09 21.00 21.06
N GLU A 291 19.98 21.03 21.81
CA GLU A 291 19.09 19.87 21.98
C GLU A 291 18.39 19.49 20.66
N LEU A 292 18.01 20.47 19.82
CA LEU A 292 17.45 20.19 18.50
C LEU A 292 18.48 19.55 17.55
N PHE A 293 19.72 20.03 17.56
CA PHE A 293 20.81 19.42 16.79
C PHE A 293 21.09 18.00 17.27
N LYS A 294 21.15 17.78 18.58
CA LYS A 294 21.34 16.45 19.17
C LYS A 294 20.19 15.52 18.81
N LEU A 295 18.94 15.97 18.93
CA LEU A 295 17.76 15.20 18.54
C LEU A 295 17.80 14.83 17.05
N PHE A 296 18.20 15.75 16.17
CA PHE A 296 18.39 15.48 14.75
C PHE A 296 19.46 14.40 14.53
N LEU A 297 20.63 14.53 15.16
CA LEU A 297 21.71 13.56 15.03
C LEU A 297 21.31 12.17 15.54
N GLU A 298 20.66 12.09 16.70
CA GLU A 298 20.18 10.83 17.26
C GLU A 298 19.10 10.20 16.36
N THR A 299 18.13 10.98 15.89
CA THR A 299 17.06 10.47 15.02
C THR A 299 17.61 10.00 13.66
N ARG A 300 18.56 10.74 13.08
CA ARG A 300 19.08 10.47 11.73
C ARG A 300 20.14 9.38 11.70
N PHE A 301 20.97 9.27 12.73
CA PHE A 301 22.15 8.40 12.74
C PHE A 301 22.14 7.33 13.83
N GLN A 302 21.25 7.44 14.83
CA GLN A 302 21.12 6.48 15.94
C GLN A 302 19.67 6.03 16.13
N SER A 303 18.91 5.90 15.03
CA SER A 303 17.52 5.47 15.06
C SER A 303 17.39 4.12 15.79
N SER A 304 16.54 4.06 16.82
CA SER A 304 16.28 2.81 17.52
C SER A 304 15.54 1.83 16.60
N SER A 305 16.08 0.64 16.39
CA SER A 305 15.40 -0.44 15.66
C SER A 305 14.40 -1.23 16.51
N THR A 306 14.09 -0.77 17.72
CA THR A 306 13.25 -1.45 18.72
C THR A 306 11.91 -1.91 18.16
N ILE A 307 11.17 -1.03 17.46
CA ILE A 307 9.85 -1.37 16.86
C ILE A 307 10.01 -2.51 15.86
N GLY A 308 11.04 -2.46 15.02
CA GLY A 308 11.33 -3.49 14.01
C GLY A 308 11.75 -4.81 14.64
N ILE A 309 12.65 -4.78 15.63
CA ILE A 309 13.11 -5.97 16.36
C ILE A 309 11.95 -6.64 17.10
N ALA A 310 11.10 -5.84 17.77
CA ALA A 310 9.94 -6.35 18.47
C ALA A 310 8.95 -7.00 17.51
N ALA A 311 8.63 -6.36 16.38
CA ALA A 311 7.72 -6.89 15.37
C ALA A 311 8.25 -8.17 14.70
N ASP A 312 9.54 -8.21 14.37
CA ASP A 312 10.16 -9.39 13.75
C ASP A 312 10.27 -10.57 14.73
N SER A 313 10.63 -10.29 15.99
CA SER A 313 10.65 -11.30 17.05
C SER A 313 9.25 -11.82 17.36
N TRP A 314 8.26 -10.92 17.38
CA TRP A 314 6.84 -11.28 17.54
C TRP A 314 6.40 -12.21 16.42
N MET A 315 6.71 -11.88 15.16
CA MET A 315 6.34 -12.70 14.00
C MET A 315 6.91 -14.12 14.11
N ALA A 316 8.20 -14.25 14.46
CA ALA A 316 8.84 -15.55 14.61
C ALA A 316 8.27 -16.39 15.77
N LEU A 317 7.99 -15.75 16.92
CA LEU A 317 7.38 -16.44 18.06
C LEU A 317 5.92 -16.80 17.79
N MET A 318 5.19 -15.93 17.10
CA MET A 318 3.80 -16.18 16.70
C MET A 318 3.71 -17.36 15.73
N ASP A 319 4.62 -17.43 14.75
CA ASP A 319 4.74 -18.60 13.87
C ASP A 319 4.97 -19.89 14.65
N ARG A 320 5.92 -19.88 15.60
CA ARG A 320 6.18 -21.01 16.50
C ARG A 320 4.93 -21.37 17.32
N LEU A 321 4.19 -20.39 17.82
CA LEU A 321 2.95 -20.62 18.56
C LEU A 321 1.90 -21.34 17.69
N LEU A 322 1.76 -20.95 16.43
CA LEU A 322 0.84 -21.60 15.48
C LEU A 322 1.24 -23.06 15.20
N ILE A 323 2.55 -23.34 15.12
CA ILE A 323 3.06 -24.72 14.96
C ILE A 323 2.74 -25.57 16.20
N LEU A 324 2.95 -25.01 17.40
CA LEU A 324 2.80 -25.73 18.67
C LEU A 324 1.35 -26.01 19.06
N ARG A 325 0.39 -25.21 18.56
CA ARG A 325 -1.01 -25.21 19.02
C ARG A 325 -1.70 -26.58 19.01
N ASN A 326 -1.33 -27.45 18.06
CA ASN A 326 -1.95 -28.77 17.91
C ASN A 326 -1.21 -29.89 18.68
N ASP A 327 -0.08 -29.58 19.32
CA ASP A 327 0.75 -30.57 20.02
C ASP A 327 0.54 -30.48 21.55
N ARG A 328 -0.31 -31.36 22.08
CA ARG A 328 -0.60 -31.45 23.53
C ARG A 328 0.63 -31.83 24.37
N THR A 329 1.70 -32.35 23.76
CA THR A 329 2.92 -32.68 24.51
C THR A 329 3.76 -31.45 24.85
N LYS A 330 3.46 -30.29 24.25
CA LYS A 330 4.26 -29.06 24.35
C LYS A 330 3.54 -27.90 25.04
N GLU A 331 2.53 -28.17 25.86
CA GLU A 331 1.76 -27.13 26.57
C GLU A 331 2.63 -26.15 27.37
N ARG A 332 3.69 -26.64 28.03
CA ARG A 332 4.61 -25.79 28.79
C ARG A 332 5.35 -24.80 27.89
N GLU A 333 5.81 -25.27 26.74
CA GLU A 333 6.50 -24.45 25.74
C GLU A 333 5.53 -23.42 25.14
N GLN A 334 4.30 -23.84 24.84
CA GLN A 334 3.25 -22.96 24.35
C GLN A 334 2.96 -21.80 25.30
N ARG A 335 2.85 -22.08 26.61
CA ARG A 335 2.67 -21.03 27.64
C ARG A 335 3.85 -20.05 27.65
N GLN A 336 5.07 -20.56 27.65
CA GLN A 336 6.27 -19.72 27.65
C GLN A 336 6.36 -18.82 26.41
N VAL A 337 6.07 -19.37 25.22
CA VAL A 337 6.06 -18.60 23.97
C VAL A 337 4.97 -17.53 24.01
N THR A 338 3.79 -17.86 24.53
CA THR A 338 2.67 -16.92 24.69
C THR A 338 3.05 -15.76 25.62
N GLU A 339 3.67 -16.04 26.76
CA GLU A 339 4.17 -15.00 27.68
C GLU A 339 5.19 -14.08 27.03
N ASN A 340 6.11 -14.64 26.24
CA ASN A 340 7.11 -13.84 25.52
C ASN A 340 6.46 -12.96 24.43
N ILE A 341 5.45 -13.49 23.73
CA ILE A 341 4.66 -12.73 22.75
C ILE A 341 3.96 -11.55 23.41
N LEU A 342 3.30 -11.74 24.56
CA LEU A 342 2.63 -10.67 25.29
C LEU A 342 3.61 -9.57 25.73
N LYS A 343 4.79 -9.94 26.24
CA LYS A 343 5.85 -8.96 26.57
C LYS A 343 6.34 -8.18 25.35
N LEU A 344 6.48 -8.84 24.19
CA LEU A 344 6.87 -8.18 22.95
C LEU A 344 5.78 -7.22 22.45
N ILE A 345 4.50 -7.55 22.63
CA ILE A 345 3.38 -6.68 22.29
C ILE A 345 3.40 -5.42 23.16
N ASP A 346 3.59 -5.56 24.47
CA ASP A 346 3.72 -4.42 25.40
C ASP A 346 4.85 -3.49 24.95
N ILE A 347 6.04 -4.05 24.69
CA ILE A 347 7.21 -3.28 24.20
C ILE A 347 6.91 -2.61 22.85
N TYR A 348 6.22 -3.30 21.94
CA TYR A 348 5.89 -2.77 20.62
C TYR A 348 4.97 -1.55 20.71
N TYR A 349 3.87 -1.65 21.46
CA TYR A 349 2.93 -0.53 21.62
C TYR A 349 3.51 0.63 22.42
N GLU A 350 4.28 0.35 23.48
CA GLU A 350 5.00 1.41 24.20
C GLU A 350 6.02 2.11 23.28
N ALA A 351 6.74 1.37 22.43
CA ALA A 351 7.73 1.93 21.50
C ALA A 351 7.10 2.77 20.38
N LEU A 352 5.89 2.45 19.92
CA LEU A 352 5.16 3.28 18.96
C LEU A 352 4.78 4.65 19.53
N ASP A 353 4.43 4.70 20.81
CA ASP A 353 4.02 5.93 21.50
C ASP A 353 5.18 6.71 22.12
N ALA A 354 6.35 6.08 22.30
CA ALA A 354 7.50 6.69 22.95
C ALA A 354 7.92 8.05 22.37
N PRO A 355 7.96 8.26 21.03
CA PRO A 355 8.28 9.58 20.46
C PRO A 355 7.30 10.68 20.89
N LYS A 356 6.04 10.33 21.17
CA LYS A 356 5.00 11.25 21.63
C LYS A 356 5.04 11.47 23.15
N LYS A 357 5.43 10.44 23.92
CA LYS A 357 5.44 10.42 25.39
C LYS A 357 6.82 10.71 25.99
N GLY A 358 7.56 11.68 25.43
CA GLY A 358 8.82 12.17 25.99
C GLY A 358 10.09 11.43 25.52
N GLY A 359 10.03 10.64 24.44
CA GLY A 359 11.22 10.10 23.78
C GLY A 359 11.97 9.04 24.56
N ALA A 360 11.29 8.34 25.49
CA ALA A 360 11.92 7.28 26.28
C ALA A 360 12.54 6.22 25.36
N LYS A 361 13.84 5.92 25.55
CA LYS A 361 14.52 4.87 24.79
C LYS A 361 14.09 3.51 25.33
N ILE A 362 13.20 2.85 24.59
CA ILE A 362 12.76 1.49 24.86
C ILE A 362 13.68 0.53 24.12
N GLN A 363 14.08 -0.56 24.77
CA GLN A 363 14.89 -1.62 24.17
C GLN A 363 14.20 -2.96 24.37
N VAL A 364 14.32 -3.84 23.36
CA VAL A 364 13.87 -5.23 23.46
C VAL A 364 14.92 -6.01 24.26
N PRO A 365 14.56 -6.67 25.37
CA PRO A 365 15.46 -7.58 26.08
C PRO A 365 16.04 -8.67 25.18
N ASN A 366 17.30 -9.06 25.42
CA ASN A 366 17.99 -10.06 24.61
C ASN A 366 17.31 -11.45 24.66
N ASP A 367 16.66 -11.78 25.77
CA ASP A 367 15.90 -13.03 25.96
C ASP A 367 14.59 -13.08 25.16
N LEU A 368 14.07 -11.92 24.74
CA LEU A 368 12.91 -11.82 23.85
C LEU A 368 13.29 -11.70 22.38
N THR A 369 14.57 -11.46 22.08
CA THR A 369 15.06 -11.35 20.71
C THR A 369 15.31 -12.74 20.13
N VAL A 370 14.71 -13.04 18.99
CA VAL A 370 14.85 -14.35 18.34
C VAL A 370 16.13 -14.43 17.49
N GLU A 371 16.79 -15.59 17.53
CA GLU A 371 18.00 -15.84 16.73
C GLU A 371 17.72 -16.54 15.38
N MET A 372 16.58 -17.23 15.28
CA MET A 372 16.14 -17.92 14.06
C MET A 372 14.76 -17.46 13.64
N TYR A 373 14.58 -17.28 12.34
CA TYR A 373 13.33 -16.80 11.75
C TYR A 373 12.67 -17.88 10.88
N PRO A 374 11.35 -17.88 10.73
CA PRO A 374 10.69 -18.70 9.72
C PRO A 374 11.25 -18.41 8.31
N HIS A 375 11.44 -19.45 7.51
CA HIS A 375 11.97 -19.34 6.13
C HIS A 375 11.23 -18.32 5.24
N TYR A 376 9.92 -18.14 5.41
CA TYR A 376 9.14 -17.15 4.65
C TYR A 376 9.52 -15.69 4.96
N MET A 377 10.27 -15.43 6.04
CA MET A 377 10.82 -14.10 6.35
C MET A 377 12.14 -13.82 5.61
N GLU A 378 12.68 -14.80 4.88
CA GLU A 378 13.87 -14.66 4.02
C GLU A 378 15.09 -14.06 4.75
N ARG A 379 15.34 -14.52 5.98
CA ARG A 379 16.51 -14.15 6.79
C ARG A 379 17.59 -15.22 6.71
N ASP A 380 18.85 -14.82 6.88
CA ASP A 380 20.02 -15.70 6.81
C ASP A 380 19.93 -16.92 7.76
N ARG A 381 19.53 -16.67 9.03
CA ARG A 381 19.29 -17.72 10.02
C ARG A 381 17.81 -18.07 10.03
N SER A 382 17.45 -19.15 9.35
CA SER A 382 16.05 -19.55 9.22
C SER A 382 15.76 -21.04 9.47
N PHE A 383 14.50 -21.34 9.79
CA PHE A 383 13.96 -22.70 9.91
C PHE A 383 12.74 -22.89 9.00
N THR A 384 12.50 -24.12 8.56
CA THR A 384 11.29 -24.47 7.78
C THR A 384 10.08 -24.48 8.70
N SER A 385 9.13 -23.59 8.43
CA SER A 385 7.92 -23.43 9.23
C SER A 385 6.81 -24.28 8.64
N THR A 386 6.10 -25.00 9.49
CA THR A 386 4.92 -25.80 9.12
C THR A 386 3.61 -25.08 9.45
N SER A 387 3.67 -23.80 9.82
CA SER A 387 2.48 -22.98 10.04
C SER A 387 1.76 -22.67 8.71
N ILE A 388 0.60 -22.01 8.81
CA ILE A 388 -0.10 -21.51 7.62
C ILE A 388 0.72 -20.47 6.85
N LEU A 389 1.53 -19.65 7.52
CA LEU A 389 2.37 -18.64 6.87
C LEU A 389 3.48 -19.30 6.03
N GLY A 390 4.11 -20.35 6.57
CA GLY A 390 5.05 -21.19 5.83
C GLY A 390 4.39 -21.88 4.64
N SER A 391 3.21 -22.46 4.86
CA SER A 391 2.45 -23.15 3.81
C SER A 391 2.06 -22.23 2.65
N ILE A 392 1.63 -20.99 2.94
CA ILE A 392 1.33 -19.96 1.93
C ILE A 392 2.59 -19.65 1.11
N TYR A 393 3.71 -19.39 1.78
CA TYR A 393 4.97 -19.05 1.12
C TYR A 393 5.44 -20.18 0.19
N ASP A 394 5.44 -21.41 0.70
CA ASP A 394 5.85 -22.60 -0.06
C ASP A 394 4.94 -22.83 -1.27
N GLU A 395 3.63 -22.67 -1.13
CA GLU A 395 2.68 -22.82 -2.24
C GLU A 395 2.94 -21.79 -3.34
N VAL A 396 3.13 -20.52 -2.98
CA VAL A 396 3.46 -19.46 -3.95
C VAL A 396 4.77 -19.76 -4.67
N CYS A 397 5.78 -20.27 -3.95
CA CYS A 397 7.07 -20.62 -4.54
C CYS A 397 6.99 -21.84 -5.47
N ARG A 398 6.14 -22.82 -5.14
CA ARG A 398 5.91 -24.00 -5.99
C ARG A 398 5.07 -23.70 -7.22
N TRP A 399 4.21 -22.68 -7.16
CA TRP A 399 3.28 -22.34 -8.23
C TRP A 399 4.03 -21.93 -9.51
N GLN A 400 4.08 -22.85 -10.47
CA GLN A 400 4.64 -22.60 -11.79
C GLN A 400 3.61 -21.83 -12.63
N THR A 401 4.00 -20.67 -13.10
CA THR A 401 3.21 -19.94 -14.09
C THR A 401 3.68 -20.36 -15.47
N THR A 402 2.73 -20.60 -16.39
CA THR A 402 3.00 -20.69 -17.82
C THR A 402 3.46 -19.34 -18.34
N ASP A 403 4.74 -19.03 -18.12
CA ASP A 403 5.37 -17.85 -18.67
C ASP A 403 5.56 -18.04 -20.18
N THR A 404 4.73 -17.35 -20.96
CA THR A 404 4.83 -17.34 -22.43
C THR A 404 5.81 -16.30 -22.95
N SER A 405 6.52 -15.56 -22.09
CA SER A 405 7.38 -14.43 -22.48
C SER A 405 8.67 -14.82 -23.23
N GLY A 406 8.84 -16.10 -23.59
CA GLY A 406 9.92 -16.62 -24.44
C GLY A 406 9.60 -16.67 -25.94
N ASN A 407 8.48 -16.08 -26.39
CA ASN A 407 8.10 -16.05 -27.79
C ASN A 407 9.06 -15.21 -28.65
N GLU A 408 9.14 -15.54 -29.94
CA GLU A 408 9.90 -14.79 -30.95
C GLU A 408 9.56 -13.30 -30.91
N ILE A 409 10.58 -12.43 -30.82
CA ILE A 409 10.40 -10.98 -30.87
C ILE A 409 9.98 -10.62 -32.30
N ARG A 410 8.71 -10.24 -32.48
CA ARG A 410 8.12 -9.86 -33.77
C ARG A 410 7.52 -8.46 -33.70
N LYS A 411 7.52 -7.79 -34.85
CA LYS A 411 6.83 -6.51 -35.01
C LYS A 411 5.35 -6.73 -35.25
N LEU A 412 4.52 -5.76 -34.88
CA LEU A 412 3.11 -5.75 -35.24
C LEU A 412 2.96 -5.55 -36.75
N PRO A 413 2.16 -6.35 -37.48
CA PRO A 413 2.04 -6.23 -38.94
C PRO A 413 1.63 -4.84 -39.43
N CYS A 414 0.78 -4.14 -38.69
CA CYS A 414 0.35 -2.78 -39.04
C CYS A 414 1.43 -1.71 -38.78
N PHE A 415 2.48 -2.03 -38.02
CA PHE A 415 3.59 -1.13 -37.76
C PHE A 415 4.79 -1.45 -38.64
N ASP A 416 4.88 -2.64 -39.20
CA ASP A 416 5.96 -3.07 -40.11
C ASP A 416 5.73 -2.54 -41.53
N VAL A 417 5.85 -1.22 -41.68
CA VAL A 417 5.63 -0.48 -42.93
C VAL A 417 6.90 0.28 -43.32
N GLU A 418 7.00 0.69 -44.58
CA GLU A 418 8.14 1.49 -45.03
C GLU A 418 8.13 2.88 -44.39
N ILE A 419 9.23 3.24 -43.73
CA ILE A 419 9.38 4.51 -43.02
C ILE A 419 10.38 5.42 -43.77
N PRO A 420 10.12 6.74 -43.86
CA PRO A 420 11.07 7.67 -44.45
C PRO A 420 12.47 7.56 -43.85
N MET A 421 13.47 7.41 -44.73
CA MET A 421 14.87 7.14 -44.35
C MET A 421 15.49 8.22 -43.45
N HIS A 422 14.99 9.46 -43.53
CA HIS A 422 15.44 10.55 -42.66
C HIS A 422 14.99 10.35 -41.20
N CYS A 423 13.74 9.89 -40.96
CA CYS A 423 13.24 9.53 -39.63
C CYS A 423 14.03 8.35 -39.06
N MET A 424 14.25 7.30 -39.87
CA MET A 424 15.02 6.12 -39.43
C MET A 424 16.43 6.50 -38.96
N LYS A 425 17.19 7.25 -39.75
CA LYS A 425 18.56 7.67 -39.38
C LYS A 425 18.59 8.53 -38.12
N LYS A 426 17.60 9.41 -37.97
CA LYS A 426 17.44 10.27 -36.78
C LYS A 426 17.24 9.42 -35.52
N TRP A 427 16.28 8.51 -35.53
CA TRP A 427 15.98 7.66 -34.38
C TRP A 427 17.05 6.61 -34.11
N GLU A 428 17.78 6.13 -35.11
CA GLU A 428 18.97 5.30 -34.89
C GLU A 428 20.05 6.03 -34.10
N ALA A 429 20.29 7.32 -34.41
CA ALA A 429 21.26 8.14 -33.68
C ALA A 429 20.79 8.37 -32.24
N PHE A 430 19.53 8.80 -32.05
CA PHE A 430 18.97 9.01 -30.73
C PHE A 430 18.91 7.75 -29.88
N TYR A 431 18.55 6.61 -30.46
CA TYR A 431 18.50 5.35 -29.72
C TYR A 431 19.90 4.87 -29.29
N LYS A 432 20.94 5.15 -30.10
CA LYS A 432 22.33 4.90 -29.71
C LYS A 432 22.76 5.79 -28.54
N GLU A 433 22.38 7.07 -28.53
CA GLU A 433 22.61 7.97 -27.40
C GLU A 433 21.87 7.50 -26.16
N TYR A 434 20.58 7.19 -26.28
CA TYR A 434 19.75 6.67 -25.19
C TYR A 434 20.39 5.45 -24.52
N ARG A 435 20.88 4.50 -25.32
CA ARG A 435 21.53 3.29 -24.76
C ARG A 435 22.79 3.62 -23.98
N LYS A 436 23.57 4.63 -24.40
CA LYS A 436 24.74 5.09 -23.65
C LYS A 436 24.32 5.75 -22.34
N ASP A 437 23.39 6.70 -22.41
CA ASP A 437 22.90 7.44 -21.24
C ASP A 437 22.26 6.49 -20.21
N MET A 438 21.44 5.55 -20.66
CA MET A 438 20.81 4.53 -19.82
C MET A 438 21.84 3.57 -19.20
N SER A 439 22.93 3.27 -19.92
CA SER A 439 24.03 2.47 -19.37
C SER A 439 24.78 3.23 -18.29
N ILE A 440 25.01 4.53 -18.47
CA ILE A 440 25.67 5.41 -17.49
C ILE A 440 24.81 5.49 -16.22
N ALA A 441 23.53 5.83 -16.36
CA ALA A 441 22.59 5.93 -15.24
C ALA A 441 22.47 4.64 -14.42
N ARG A 442 22.60 3.46 -15.05
CA ARG A 442 22.57 2.17 -14.33
C ARG A 442 23.89 1.79 -13.66
N SER A 443 25.00 2.42 -14.07
CA SER A 443 26.34 2.17 -13.54
C SER A 443 26.71 3.08 -12.37
N ASP A 444 25.98 4.17 -12.14
CA ASP A 444 26.24 5.09 -11.04
C ASP A 444 25.92 4.42 -9.67
N VAL A 445 26.82 4.63 -8.71
CA VAL A 445 26.77 4.05 -7.35
C VAL A 445 26.29 5.10 -6.34
N SER A 446 26.21 6.38 -6.75
CA SER A 446 26.00 7.52 -5.85
C SER A 446 24.53 7.93 -5.64
N LYS A 447 23.60 7.50 -6.51
CA LYS A 447 22.15 7.79 -6.42
C LYS A 447 21.26 6.56 -6.53
N SER A 448 19.96 6.75 -6.27
CA SER A 448 18.92 5.77 -6.61
C SER A 448 18.90 5.54 -8.13
N LYS A 449 19.43 4.39 -8.56
CA LYS A 449 19.55 4.00 -9.99
C LYS A 449 18.24 4.13 -10.77
N ASP A 450 17.11 3.93 -10.10
CA ASP A 450 15.79 3.99 -10.72
C ASP A 450 15.36 5.43 -11.05
N GLU A 451 15.74 6.42 -10.24
CA GLU A 451 15.45 7.83 -10.49
C GLU A 451 16.23 8.37 -11.69
N GLU A 452 17.51 8.02 -11.79
CA GLU A 452 18.34 8.44 -12.92
C GLU A 452 17.86 7.79 -14.23
N ALA A 453 17.51 6.51 -14.19
CA ALA A 453 16.92 5.83 -15.34
C ALA A 453 15.58 6.47 -15.76
N ALA A 454 14.73 6.86 -14.81
CA ALA A 454 13.48 7.57 -15.09
C ALA A 454 13.75 8.95 -15.72
N GLN A 455 14.76 9.68 -15.24
CA GLN A 455 15.14 10.97 -15.78
C GLN A 455 15.66 10.87 -17.22
N VAL A 456 16.45 9.82 -17.55
CA VAL A 456 16.86 9.56 -18.93
C VAL A 456 15.63 9.37 -19.82
N ILE A 457 14.68 8.52 -19.42
CA ILE A 457 13.44 8.31 -20.20
C ILE A 457 12.69 9.62 -20.41
N LYS A 458 12.58 10.46 -19.37
CA LYS A 458 11.93 11.78 -19.45
C LYS A 458 12.58 12.69 -20.48
N ILE A 459 13.92 12.73 -20.55
CA ILE A 459 14.65 13.53 -21.55
C ILE A 459 14.32 13.06 -22.97
N TYR A 460 14.33 11.75 -23.22
CA TYR A 460 14.03 11.23 -24.56
C TYR A 460 12.54 11.34 -24.92
N LYS A 461 11.65 11.31 -23.94
CA LYS A 461 10.23 11.64 -24.12
C LYS A 461 10.04 13.10 -24.50
N GLN A 462 10.70 14.04 -23.81
CA GLN A 462 10.70 15.45 -24.18
C GLN A 462 11.28 15.68 -25.59
N LYS A 463 12.41 15.05 -25.93
CA LYS A 463 12.95 15.10 -27.30
C LYS A 463 11.94 14.61 -28.33
N PHE A 464 11.23 13.52 -28.04
CA PHE A 464 10.15 13.02 -28.90
C PHE A 464 9.00 14.03 -29.01
N ASP A 465 8.55 14.59 -27.89
CA ASP A 465 7.43 15.54 -27.83
C ASP A 465 7.77 16.88 -28.53
N ASP A 466 8.98 17.40 -28.34
CA ASP A 466 9.54 18.59 -29.00
C ASP A 466 9.64 18.37 -30.51
N ASP A 467 10.10 17.19 -30.92
CA ASP A 467 10.19 16.82 -32.34
C ASP A 467 8.82 16.51 -32.96
N ALA A 468 7.91 15.90 -32.20
CA ALA A 468 6.54 15.62 -32.62
C ALA A 468 5.66 16.88 -32.61
N ASN A 469 6.10 17.94 -31.93
CA ASN A 469 5.45 19.24 -31.82
C ASN A 469 3.98 19.12 -31.37
N ILE A 470 3.73 18.26 -30.37
CA ILE A 470 2.37 17.91 -29.91
C ILE A 470 1.61 19.14 -29.40
N GLU A 471 2.31 20.17 -28.90
CA GLU A 471 1.72 21.39 -28.37
C GLU A 471 1.44 22.49 -29.41
N ASP A 472 2.16 22.51 -30.55
CA ASP A 472 2.13 23.63 -31.51
C ASP A 472 1.30 23.35 -32.78
N LEU A 473 0.68 22.17 -32.91
CA LEU A 473 -0.26 21.78 -33.99
C LEU A 473 0.24 22.01 -35.44
N SER A 474 1.54 22.26 -35.63
CA SER A 474 2.12 22.70 -36.92
C SER A 474 2.64 21.56 -37.80
N LYS A 475 2.80 20.34 -37.27
CA LYS A 475 3.17 19.13 -38.03
C LYS A 475 1.95 18.30 -38.41
N ASN A 476 1.99 17.70 -39.61
CA ASN A 476 0.97 16.78 -40.06
C ASN A 476 0.98 15.52 -39.17
N ILE A 477 -0.20 14.98 -38.83
CA ILE A 477 -0.35 13.77 -38.02
C ILE A 477 0.43 12.58 -38.61
N SER A 478 0.56 12.55 -39.94
CA SER A 478 1.36 11.57 -40.66
C SER A 478 2.85 11.64 -40.30
N ASP A 479 3.41 12.83 -40.05
CA ASP A 479 4.81 12.98 -39.68
C ASP A 479 5.06 12.47 -38.26
N ILE A 480 4.12 12.73 -37.35
CA ILE A 480 4.15 12.22 -35.98
C ILE A 480 4.12 10.69 -35.96
N TYR A 481 3.28 10.07 -36.81
CA TYR A 481 3.26 8.62 -36.97
C TYR A 481 4.56 8.07 -37.56
N ASN A 482 5.14 8.74 -38.56
CA ASN A 482 6.43 8.33 -39.13
C ASN A 482 7.57 8.36 -38.08
N GLU A 483 7.60 9.38 -37.21
CA GLU A 483 8.59 9.47 -36.13
C GLU A 483 8.39 8.34 -35.09
N ALA A 484 7.14 8.08 -34.67
CA ALA A 484 6.82 7.01 -33.71
C ALA A 484 7.13 5.61 -34.27
N LEU A 485 6.78 5.37 -35.54
CA LEU A 485 7.07 4.11 -36.22
C LEU A 485 8.57 3.93 -36.46
N ALA A 486 9.30 4.99 -36.84
CA ALA A 486 10.76 4.94 -36.93
C ALA A 486 11.39 4.48 -35.61
N LEU A 487 10.95 5.05 -34.50
CA LEU A 487 11.41 4.67 -33.17
C LEU A 487 11.05 3.22 -32.82
N TYR A 488 9.84 2.77 -33.19
CA TYR A 488 9.40 1.39 -33.03
C TYR A 488 10.30 0.42 -33.79
N HIS A 489 10.56 0.68 -35.08
CA HIS A 489 11.45 -0.13 -35.91
C HIS A 489 12.85 -0.23 -35.28
N VAL A 490 13.47 0.91 -34.95
CA VAL A 490 14.82 0.95 -34.37
C VAL A 490 14.91 0.17 -33.06
N ALA A 491 13.91 0.31 -32.18
CA ALA A 491 13.90 -0.39 -30.89
C ALA A 491 13.67 -1.89 -31.04
N TYR A 492 12.72 -2.31 -31.90
CA TYR A 492 12.40 -3.73 -32.12
C TYR A 492 13.50 -4.45 -32.91
N ASP A 493 14.09 -3.82 -33.93
CA ASP A 493 15.20 -4.41 -34.69
C ASP A 493 16.41 -4.64 -33.80
N TYR A 494 16.70 -3.69 -32.91
CA TYR A 494 17.74 -3.88 -31.90
C TYR A 494 17.38 -4.99 -30.92
N ALA A 495 16.14 -5.02 -30.41
CA ALA A 495 15.67 -6.07 -29.48
C ALA A 495 15.79 -7.47 -30.09
N ILE A 496 15.43 -7.63 -31.38
CA ILE A 496 15.59 -8.86 -32.16
C ILE A 496 17.07 -9.23 -32.27
N GLN A 497 17.92 -8.27 -32.62
CA GLN A 497 19.36 -8.49 -32.80
C GLN A 497 20.02 -8.99 -31.50
N VAL A 498 19.68 -8.41 -30.35
CA VAL A 498 20.27 -8.78 -29.05
C VAL A 498 19.47 -9.86 -28.30
N LYS A 499 18.33 -10.31 -28.84
CA LYS A 499 17.39 -11.25 -28.21
C LYS A 499 16.93 -10.82 -26.81
N ASP A 500 16.62 -9.54 -26.65
CA ASP A 500 16.21 -8.93 -25.38
C ASP A 500 14.94 -8.09 -25.56
N VAL A 501 13.78 -8.68 -25.22
CA VAL A 501 12.46 -8.04 -25.36
C VAL A 501 12.29 -6.82 -24.45
N ALA A 502 13.06 -6.70 -23.36
CA ALA A 502 12.98 -5.53 -22.48
C ALA A 502 13.40 -4.24 -23.21
N ARG A 503 14.16 -4.35 -24.31
CA ARG A 503 14.58 -3.23 -25.16
C ARG A 503 13.42 -2.58 -25.91
N CYS A 504 12.35 -3.34 -26.19
CA CYS A 504 11.12 -2.79 -26.77
C CYS A 504 10.43 -1.80 -25.82
N GLY A 505 10.68 -1.88 -24.50
CA GLY A 505 10.03 -0.99 -23.53
C GLY A 505 10.39 0.47 -23.66
N PHE A 506 11.48 0.82 -24.33
CA PHE A 506 11.83 2.22 -24.58
C PHE A 506 10.78 2.90 -25.46
N VAL A 507 10.41 2.28 -26.59
CA VAL A 507 9.48 2.91 -27.53
C VAL A 507 8.10 3.11 -26.91
N TRP A 508 7.61 2.15 -26.13
CA TRP A 508 6.31 2.28 -25.46
C TRP A 508 6.28 3.36 -24.38
N LYS A 509 7.42 3.65 -23.74
CA LYS A 509 7.52 4.76 -22.77
C LYS A 509 7.61 6.14 -23.41
N VAL A 510 8.21 6.22 -24.60
CA VAL A 510 8.47 7.49 -25.29
C VAL A 510 7.34 7.84 -26.26
N ALA A 511 6.93 6.89 -27.09
CA ALA A 511 5.96 7.09 -28.17
C ALA A 511 4.69 6.24 -28.02
N GLY A 512 4.47 5.61 -26.86
CA GLY A 512 3.38 4.65 -26.64
C GLY A 512 1.99 5.21 -26.94
N SER A 513 1.68 6.44 -26.48
CA SER A 513 0.41 7.11 -26.74
C SER A 513 0.12 7.30 -28.24
N VAL A 514 1.15 7.68 -29.01
CA VAL A 514 1.06 7.86 -30.47
C VAL A 514 0.87 6.52 -31.18
N LEU A 515 1.62 5.49 -30.78
CA LEU A 515 1.50 4.15 -31.36
C LEU A 515 0.14 3.50 -31.07
N ILE A 516 -0.37 3.66 -29.84
CA ILE A 516 -1.71 3.19 -29.45
C ILE A 516 -2.77 3.85 -30.32
N ARG A 517 -2.65 5.16 -30.53
CA ARG A 517 -3.56 5.92 -31.41
C ARG A 517 -3.48 5.43 -32.86
N PHE A 518 -2.26 5.31 -33.40
CA PHE A 518 -2.04 4.83 -34.76
C PHE A 518 -2.64 3.43 -34.97
N TYR A 519 -2.40 2.50 -34.02
CA TYR A 519 -2.98 1.17 -34.06
C TYR A 519 -4.51 1.19 -34.12
N ALA A 520 -5.14 2.00 -33.27
CA ALA A 520 -6.60 2.10 -33.23
C ALA A 520 -7.20 2.65 -34.53
N GLU A 521 -6.54 3.63 -35.16
CA GLU A 521 -6.95 4.20 -36.44
C GLU A 521 -6.83 3.18 -37.59
N GLN A 522 -5.78 2.33 -37.59
CA GLN A 522 -5.60 1.27 -38.59
C GLN A 522 -6.66 0.16 -38.51
N GLN A 523 -7.31 -0.02 -37.35
CA GLN A 523 -8.40 -1.00 -37.21
C GLN A 523 -9.74 -0.48 -37.75
N TYR A 524 -9.81 0.77 -38.25
CA TYR A 524 -11.06 1.42 -38.69
C TYR A 524 -12.17 1.43 -37.62
N GLN A 525 -11.78 1.43 -36.34
CA GLN A 525 -12.71 1.42 -35.21
C GLN A 525 -12.79 2.81 -34.58
N LYS A 526 -13.99 3.18 -34.11
CA LYS A 526 -14.19 4.41 -33.35
C LYS A 526 -13.51 4.28 -31.99
N THR A 527 -12.60 5.19 -31.68
CA THR A 527 -11.95 5.27 -30.36
C THR A 527 -12.85 5.94 -29.33
N LEU A 528 -12.84 5.42 -28.11
CA LEU A 528 -13.50 6.03 -26.95
C LEU A 528 -12.43 6.71 -26.09
N ILE A 529 -12.68 7.96 -25.70
CA ILE A 529 -11.84 8.65 -24.72
C ILE A 529 -12.19 8.09 -23.34
N CYS A 530 -11.20 7.55 -22.63
CA CYS A 530 -11.38 7.00 -21.30
C CYS A 530 -10.40 7.65 -20.32
N ASN A 531 -10.91 8.14 -19.19
CA ASN A 531 -10.09 8.71 -18.13
C ASN A 531 -9.49 7.56 -17.30
N PRO A 532 -8.17 7.55 -17.00
CA PRO A 532 -7.55 6.56 -16.14
C PRO A 532 -8.24 6.39 -14.78
N PHE A 533 -8.81 7.47 -14.22
CA PHE A 533 -9.63 7.42 -13.00
C PHE A 533 -10.85 6.52 -13.16
N VAL A 534 -11.58 6.65 -14.27
CA VAL A 534 -12.77 5.83 -14.57
C VAL A 534 -12.36 4.37 -14.82
N LEU A 535 -11.22 4.14 -15.49
CA LEU A 535 -10.67 2.79 -15.62
C LEU A 535 -10.34 2.18 -14.25
N ARG A 536 -9.76 2.95 -13.33
CA ARG A 536 -9.54 2.51 -11.95
C ARG A 536 -10.83 2.27 -11.20
N GLU A 537 -11.89 3.00 -11.48
CA GLU A 537 -13.19 2.76 -10.83
C GLU A 537 -13.85 1.45 -11.30
N ILE A 538 -13.68 1.11 -12.59
CA ILE A 538 -14.31 -0.06 -13.23
C ILE A 538 -13.47 -1.34 -13.06
N PHE A 539 -12.16 -1.21 -13.33
CA PHE A 539 -11.20 -2.31 -13.36
C PHE A 539 -10.16 -2.21 -12.26
N GLY A 540 -9.91 -1.00 -11.76
CA GLY A 540 -9.00 -0.81 -10.64
C GLY A 540 -9.52 -1.55 -9.42
N SER A 541 -8.53 -1.95 -8.62
CA SER A 541 -8.64 -2.86 -7.51
C SER A 541 -8.47 -2.12 -6.22
#